data_AF-A0ABD1S1N1-F1
#
_entry.id   AF-A0ABD1S1N1-F1
#
_cell.length_a   1.000
_cell.length_b   1.000
_cell.length_c   1.000
_cell.angle_alpha   90.00
_cell.angle_beta   90.00
_cell.angle_gamma   90.00
#
_symmetry.space_group_name_H-M   'P 1'
#
loop_
_entity.id
_entity.type
_entity.pdbx_description
1 polymer ?
#
loop_
_entity_poly.entity_id
_entity_poly.type
_entity_poly.pdbx_seq_one_letter_code
_entity_poly.pdbx_strand_id
1 'polypeptide(L)'
;MEEFFLGNVIDAIASQVMILLKEKNLQLLHDIPDQVKTLCLCGDRIKLQLAFSDFLLSIVRYAPSPDGWVEIKVSPGSKMIQDGNEFVRLQFRMTHPGKGIPPALIEDMYGAKSHLDDTRRDCFKPFSQTSQYDEWYCSLYQRSE
;
A
#
# COMPACT_ATOMS: atom_id res chain seq x y z
N MET A 1 -5.85 16.84 12.74
CA MET A 1 -4.92 16.07 11.90
C MET A 1 -3.63 15.99 12.69
N GLU A 2 -3.06 14.79 12.86
CA GLU A 2 -1.90 14.54 13.73
C GLU A 2 -0.66 14.33 12.85
N GLU A 3 0.49 14.74 13.35
CA GLU A 3 1.78 14.40 12.76
C GLU A 3 2.25 13.03 13.23
N PHE A 4 2.74 12.22 12.31
CA PHE A 4 3.25 10.90 12.62
C PHE A 4 4.37 10.50 11.68
N PHE A 5 5.28 9.66 12.16
CA PHE A 5 6.29 9.04 11.30
C PHE A 5 5.69 7.88 10.53
N LEU A 6 5.99 7.81 9.23
CA LEU A 6 5.55 6.70 8.40
C LEU A 6 6.10 5.36 8.90
N GLY A 7 7.31 5.34 9.43
CA GLY A 7 7.94 4.15 10.03
C GLY A 7 7.05 3.51 11.10
N ASN A 8 6.42 4.32 11.96
CA ASN A 8 5.53 3.80 13.01
C ASN A 8 4.30 3.09 12.42
N VAL A 9 3.77 3.59 11.29
CA VAL A 9 2.66 2.93 10.59
C VAL A 9 3.12 1.60 9.99
N ILE A 10 4.29 1.59 9.35
CA ILE A 10 4.88 0.38 8.77
C ILE A 10 5.13 -0.69 9.84
N ASP A 11 5.71 -0.31 10.99
CA ASP A 11 5.98 -1.23 12.09
C ASP A 11 4.68 -1.81 12.67
N ALA A 12 3.65 -0.97 12.79
CA ALA A 12 2.35 -1.38 13.29
C ALA A 12 1.65 -2.36 12.34
N ILE A 13 1.61 -2.09 11.03
CA ILE A 13 0.98 -3.00 10.06
C ILE A 13 1.76 -4.32 9.95
N ALA A 14 3.10 -4.27 9.98
CA ALA A 14 3.94 -5.47 9.95
C ALA A 14 3.64 -6.35 11.18
N SER A 15 3.58 -5.74 12.37
CA SER A 15 3.25 -6.42 13.62
C SER A 15 1.86 -7.08 13.60
N GLN A 16 0.86 -6.39 13.03
CA GLN A 16 -0.50 -6.91 12.95
C GLN A 16 -0.62 -8.16 12.07
N VAL A 17 0.19 -8.28 11.02
CA VAL A 17 0.12 -9.44 10.11
C VAL A 17 1.03 -10.60 10.53
N MET A 18 1.94 -10.40 11.50
CA MET A 18 2.90 -11.42 11.94
C MET A 18 2.28 -12.72 12.40
N ILE A 19 1.10 -12.68 13.03
CA ILE A 19 0.42 -13.90 13.50
C ILE A 19 0.06 -14.78 12.30
N LEU A 20 -0.62 -14.20 11.31
CA LEU A 20 -1.05 -14.92 10.11
C LEU A 20 0.13 -15.39 9.25
N LEU A 21 1.19 -14.60 9.15
CA LEU A 21 2.43 -14.99 8.47
C LEU A 21 3.04 -16.25 9.09
N LYS A 22 3.09 -16.31 10.42
CA LYS A 22 3.61 -17.49 11.16
C LYS A 22 2.71 -18.71 10.97
N GLU A 23 1.39 -18.53 11.07
CA GLU A 23 0.41 -19.60 10.85
C GLU A 23 0.54 -20.23 9.46
N LYS A 24 0.82 -19.42 8.43
CA LYS A 24 0.97 -19.87 7.05
C LYS A 24 2.41 -20.24 6.64
N ASN A 25 3.38 -20.13 7.55
CA ASN A 25 4.81 -20.30 7.25
C ASN A 25 5.27 -19.42 6.05
N LEU A 26 4.99 -18.12 6.13
CA LEU A 26 5.35 -17.12 5.12
C LEU A 26 6.40 -16.14 5.64
N GLN A 27 7.29 -15.70 4.76
CA GLN A 27 8.27 -14.65 5.05
C GLN A 27 7.71 -13.26 4.73
N LEU A 28 8.07 -12.25 5.53
CA LEU A 28 7.80 -10.84 5.22
C LEU A 28 9.10 -10.15 4.78
N LEU A 29 9.12 -9.72 3.53
CA LEU A 29 10.20 -8.93 2.94
C LEU A 29 9.83 -7.45 2.98
N HIS A 30 10.80 -6.59 3.25
CA HIS A 30 10.61 -5.14 3.25
C HIS A 30 11.68 -4.43 2.42
N ASP A 31 11.23 -3.60 1.48
CA ASP A 31 12.08 -2.69 0.69
C ASP A 31 11.61 -1.25 0.93
N ILE A 32 12.06 -0.68 2.05
CA ILE A 32 11.64 0.63 2.52
C ILE A 32 12.89 1.43 2.91
N PRO A 33 13.27 2.46 2.12
CA PRO A 33 14.42 3.30 2.42
C PRO A 33 14.27 3.98 3.78
N ASP A 34 15.36 4.12 4.53
CA ASP A 34 15.30 4.70 5.88
C ASP A 34 14.79 6.14 5.87
N GLN A 35 15.14 6.92 4.83
CA GLN A 35 14.60 8.27 4.62
C GLN A 35 13.06 8.29 4.54
N VAL A 36 12.43 7.21 4.05
CA VAL A 36 10.98 7.09 3.94
C VAL A 36 10.37 6.76 5.30
N LYS A 37 11.03 5.91 6.10
CA LYS A 37 10.59 5.59 7.47
C LYS A 37 10.60 6.82 8.37
N THR A 38 11.56 7.72 8.18
CA THR A 38 11.71 8.96 8.95
C THR A 38 10.83 10.11 8.46
N LEU A 39 10.02 9.93 7.41
CA LEU A 39 9.10 10.98 6.95
C LEU A 39 8.05 11.26 8.01
N CYS A 40 8.00 12.51 8.47
CA CYS A 40 6.90 13.04 9.26
C CYS A 40 5.76 13.45 8.31
N LEU A 41 4.57 12.96 8.58
CA LEU A 41 3.38 13.13 7.74
C LEU A 41 2.24 13.68 8.59
N CYS A 42 1.53 14.68 8.08
CA CYS A 42 0.30 15.16 8.70
C CYS A 42 -0.90 14.39 8.14
N GLY A 43 -1.69 13.74 8.99
CA GLY A 43 -2.85 12.98 8.53
C GLY A 43 -3.71 12.36 9.62
N ASP A 44 -4.48 11.35 9.21
CA ASP A 44 -5.17 10.42 10.10
C ASP A 44 -4.37 9.11 10.12
N ARG A 45 -3.48 8.99 11.10
CA ARG A 45 -2.59 7.83 11.27
C ARG A 45 -3.37 6.52 11.34
N ILE A 46 -4.48 6.52 12.08
CA ILE A 46 -5.26 5.32 12.36
C ILE A 46 -5.96 4.84 11.08
N LYS A 47 -6.57 5.74 10.31
CA LYS A 47 -7.16 5.36 9.01
C LYS A 47 -6.13 4.82 8.04
N LEU A 48 -4.94 5.42 7.99
CA LEU A 48 -3.87 4.96 7.12
C LEU A 48 -3.39 3.56 7.51
N GLN A 49 -3.14 3.35 8.81
CA GLN A 49 -2.75 2.05 9.35
C GLN A 49 -3.80 0.99 9.06
N LEU A 50 -5.09 1.26 9.33
CA LEU A 50 -6.17 0.32 9.07
C LEU A 50 -6.26 -0.07 7.59
N ALA A 51 -6.24 0.92 6.69
CA ALA A 51 -6.29 0.66 5.26
C ALA A 51 -5.13 -0.24 4.81
N PHE A 52 -3.91 0.08 5.21
CA PHE A 52 -2.74 -0.73 4.84
C PHE A 52 -2.72 -2.12 5.47
N SER A 53 -3.20 -2.25 6.71
CA SER A 53 -3.36 -3.56 7.34
C SER A 53 -4.35 -4.43 6.56
N ASP A 54 -5.50 -3.89 6.17
CA ASP A 54 -6.50 -4.64 5.41
C ASP A 54 -5.95 -5.14 4.05
N PHE A 55 -5.21 -4.30 3.34
CA PHE A 55 -4.54 -4.70 2.10
C PHE A 55 -3.49 -5.78 2.33
N LEU A 56 -2.61 -5.59 3.32
CA LEU A 56 -1.53 -6.53 3.61
C LEU A 56 -2.09 -7.87 4.10
N LEU A 57 -3.12 -7.88 4.96
CA LEU A 57 -3.83 -9.07 5.39
C LEU A 57 -4.43 -9.82 4.20
N SER A 58 -5.07 -9.11 3.27
CA SER A 58 -5.61 -9.71 2.06
C SER A 58 -4.51 -10.42 1.26
N ILE A 59 -3.37 -9.77 1.07
CA ILE A 59 -2.21 -10.33 0.37
C ILE A 59 -1.66 -11.57 1.07
N VAL A 60 -1.48 -11.52 2.39
CA VAL A 60 -1.01 -12.68 3.18
C VAL A 60 -1.99 -13.86 3.06
N ARG A 61 -3.29 -13.61 3.02
CA ARG A 61 -4.32 -14.67 2.83
C ARG A 61 -4.17 -15.38 1.49
N TYR A 62 -3.89 -14.65 0.42
CA TYR A 62 -3.76 -15.21 -0.94
C TYR A 62 -2.34 -15.60 -1.35
N ALA A 63 -1.34 -15.31 -0.51
CA ALA A 63 0.03 -15.74 -0.73
C ALA A 63 0.16 -17.28 -0.72
N PRO A 64 0.94 -17.87 -1.65
CA PRO A 64 1.23 -19.30 -1.67
C PRO A 64 1.89 -19.75 -0.37
N SER A 65 1.40 -20.82 0.23
CA SER A 65 1.96 -21.44 1.45
C SER A 65 2.01 -22.96 1.32
N PRO A 66 3.01 -23.65 1.90
CA PRO A 66 4.13 -23.12 2.70
C PRO A 66 5.26 -22.52 1.85
N ASP A 67 6.23 -21.87 2.50
CA ASP A 67 7.51 -21.38 1.95
C ASP A 67 7.42 -20.22 0.94
N GLY A 68 6.29 -19.53 0.92
CA GLY A 68 6.11 -18.29 0.18
C GLY A 68 6.59 -17.04 0.93
N TRP A 69 6.43 -15.90 0.26
CA TRP A 69 6.77 -14.59 0.82
C TRP A 69 5.73 -13.54 0.46
N VAL A 70 5.68 -12.50 1.27
CA VAL A 70 4.98 -11.25 1.01
C VAL A 70 6.00 -10.13 1.11
N GLU A 71 6.02 -9.22 0.13
CA GLU A 71 6.90 -8.06 0.12
C GLU A 71 6.07 -6.79 0.33
N ILE A 72 6.59 -5.87 1.15
CA ILE A 72 6.15 -4.47 1.20
C ILE A 72 7.29 -3.59 0.71
N LYS A 73 7.04 -2.83 -0.34
CA LYS A 73 7.95 -1.84 -0.90
C LYS A 73 7.33 -0.46 -0.79
N VAL A 74 8.11 0.52 -0.35
CA VAL A 74 7.69 1.93 -0.36
C VAL A 74 8.76 2.75 -1.04
N SER A 75 8.37 3.43 -2.11
CA SER A 75 9.29 4.30 -2.87
C SER A 75 8.80 5.75 -2.84
N PRO A 76 9.71 6.71 -2.64
CA PRO A 76 9.37 8.12 -2.82
C PRO A 76 9.09 8.38 -4.31
N GLY A 77 8.02 9.12 -4.58
CA GLY A 77 7.68 9.66 -5.88
C GLY A 77 8.09 11.13 -6.01
N SER A 78 7.42 11.85 -6.90
CA SER A 78 7.61 13.29 -7.09
C SER A 78 7.15 14.09 -5.88
N LYS A 79 7.90 15.14 -5.55
CA LYS A 79 7.44 16.20 -4.66
C LYS A 79 6.65 17.23 -5.46
N MET A 80 5.61 17.80 -4.86
CA MET A 80 4.77 18.84 -5.47
C MET A 80 4.62 19.99 -4.48
N ILE A 81 4.67 21.23 -4.94
CA ILE A 81 4.37 22.39 -4.10
C ILE A 81 3.00 22.92 -4.52
N GLN A 82 2.09 23.08 -3.58
CA GLN A 82 0.74 23.63 -3.80
C GLN A 82 0.39 24.57 -2.66
N ASP A 83 -0.01 25.80 -2.99
CA ASP A 83 -0.39 26.85 -2.01
C ASP A 83 0.66 27.11 -0.91
N GLY A 84 1.95 27.02 -1.27
CA GLY A 84 3.07 27.21 -0.33
C GLY A 84 3.37 26.00 0.56
N ASN A 85 2.66 24.88 0.36
CA ASN A 85 2.89 23.62 1.07
C ASN A 85 3.63 22.65 0.16
N GLU A 86 4.71 22.02 0.65
CA GLU A 86 5.35 20.90 -0.04
C GLU A 86 4.51 19.65 0.19
N PHE A 87 4.37 18.79 -0.81
CA PHE A 87 3.70 17.50 -0.74
C PHE A 87 4.64 16.43 -1.28
N VAL A 88 4.74 15.30 -0.59
CA VAL A 88 5.43 14.11 -1.07
C VAL A 88 4.41 13.12 -1.62
N ARG A 89 4.69 12.60 -2.82
CA ARG A 89 4.01 11.42 -3.35
C ARG A 89 4.73 10.18 -2.85
N LEU A 90 4.02 9.28 -2.19
CA LEU A 90 4.56 7.97 -1.79
C LEU A 90 3.90 6.86 -2.58
N GLN A 91 4.69 5.90 -3.06
CA GLN A 91 4.22 4.73 -3.79
C GLN A 91 4.40 3.50 -2.91
N PHE A 92 3.28 2.93 -2.47
CA PHE A 92 3.24 1.69 -1.72
C PHE A 92 2.95 0.54 -2.69
N ARG A 93 3.75 -0.51 -2.58
CA ARG A 93 3.60 -1.75 -3.34
C ARG A 93 3.66 -2.93 -2.40
N MET A 94 2.65 -3.80 -2.47
CA MET A 94 2.61 -5.03 -1.70
C MET A 94 2.42 -6.19 -2.67
N THR A 95 3.29 -7.20 -2.61
CA THR A 95 3.34 -8.28 -3.62
C THR A 95 3.54 -9.66 -2.99
N HIS A 96 3.16 -10.70 -3.74
CA HIS A 96 3.38 -12.10 -3.38
C HIS A 96 3.48 -12.97 -4.65
N PRO A 97 4.12 -14.16 -4.61
CA PRO A 97 4.34 -15.00 -5.80
C PRO A 97 3.11 -15.84 -6.20
N GLY A 98 1.90 -15.40 -5.87
CA GLY A 98 0.68 -16.16 -6.14
C GLY A 98 0.14 -15.97 -7.55
N LYS A 99 -0.98 -16.62 -7.86
CA LYS A 99 -1.63 -16.57 -9.17
C LYS A 99 -2.28 -15.22 -9.50
N GLY A 100 -2.32 -14.33 -8.51
CA GLY A 100 -2.96 -13.03 -8.63
C GLY A 100 -4.47 -13.05 -8.63
N ILE A 101 -5.06 -11.91 -8.97
CA ILE A 101 -6.48 -11.62 -9.02
C ILE A 101 -7.00 -12.12 -10.38
N PRO A 102 -8.03 -12.99 -10.38
CA PRO A 102 -8.70 -13.42 -11.60
C PRO A 102 -9.12 -12.23 -12.48
N PRO A 103 -8.87 -12.27 -13.81
CA PRO A 103 -9.23 -11.18 -14.73
C PRO A 103 -10.68 -10.73 -14.66
N ALA A 104 -11.63 -11.66 -14.45
CA ALA A 104 -13.04 -11.34 -14.29
C ALA A 104 -13.32 -10.42 -13.10
N LEU A 105 -12.62 -10.61 -11.97
CA LEU A 105 -12.75 -9.74 -10.80
C LEU A 105 -12.13 -8.36 -11.05
N ILE A 106 -11.05 -8.31 -11.82
CA ILE A 106 -10.47 -7.03 -12.27
C ILE A 106 -11.51 -6.31 -13.13
N GLU A 107 -12.08 -6.98 -14.12
CA GLU A 107 -13.12 -6.39 -14.98
C GLU A 107 -14.32 -5.87 -14.18
N ASP A 108 -14.81 -6.61 -13.18
CA ASP A 108 -15.89 -6.14 -12.29
C ASP A 108 -15.51 -4.86 -11.52
N MET A 109 -14.28 -4.78 -11.01
CA MET A 109 -13.76 -3.59 -10.31
C MET A 109 -13.65 -2.35 -11.22
N TYR A 110 -13.47 -2.54 -12.54
CA TYR A 110 -13.41 -1.44 -13.51
C TYR A 110 -14.76 -1.18 -14.21
N GLY A 111 -15.61 -2.19 -14.36
CA GLY A 111 -16.91 -2.14 -15.03
C GLY A 111 -18.01 -1.51 -14.18
N ALA A 112 -17.91 -1.61 -12.85
CA ALA A 112 -18.81 -0.92 -11.92
C ALA A 112 -18.63 0.62 -11.89
N LYS A 113 -17.73 1.18 -12.71
CA LYS A 113 -17.37 2.62 -12.73
C LYS A 113 -18.31 3.54 -13.49
N SER A 114 -19.47 3.07 -13.96
CA SER A 114 -20.41 3.92 -14.71
C SER A 114 -21.27 4.87 -13.84
N HIS A 115 -21.02 5.00 -12.53
CA HIS A 115 -21.86 5.85 -11.66
C HIS A 115 -21.16 6.61 -10.53
N LEU A 116 -19.83 6.78 -10.55
CA LEU A 116 -19.12 7.58 -9.54
C LEU A 116 -18.44 8.80 -10.17
N ASP A 117 -18.85 9.97 -9.68
CA ASP A 117 -18.43 11.31 -10.11
C ASP A 117 -16.90 11.50 -10.18
N ASP A 118 -16.51 12.33 -11.14
CA ASP A 118 -15.18 12.55 -11.72
C ASP A 118 -14.05 12.97 -10.76
N THR A 119 -14.34 13.41 -9.53
CA THR A 119 -13.35 14.16 -8.73
C THR A 119 -12.47 13.32 -7.79
N ARG A 120 -12.62 11.99 -7.73
CA ARG A 120 -11.85 11.11 -6.82
C ARG A 120 -10.81 10.20 -7.51
N ARG A 121 -10.62 10.34 -8.82
CA ARG A 121 -9.86 9.38 -9.64
C ARG A 121 -8.34 9.37 -9.43
N ASP A 122 -7.77 10.41 -8.81
CA ASP A 122 -6.31 10.59 -8.77
C ASP A 122 -5.60 10.00 -7.55
N CYS A 123 -6.32 9.64 -6.49
CA CYS A 123 -5.69 9.21 -5.23
C CYS A 123 -5.57 7.68 -5.07
N PHE A 124 -6.36 6.88 -5.80
CA PHE A 124 -6.38 5.43 -5.63
C PHE A 124 -6.57 4.73 -6.98
N LYS A 125 -5.47 4.29 -7.60
CA LYS A 125 -5.51 3.36 -8.73
C LYS A 125 -5.20 1.97 -8.18
N PRO A 126 -6.20 1.13 -7.87
CA PRO A 126 -5.98 -0.12 -7.12
C PRO A 126 -5.17 -1.17 -7.90
N PHE A 127 -4.95 -1.00 -9.20
CA PHE A 127 -4.31 -2.03 -10.03
C PHE A 127 -3.59 -1.41 -11.25
N SER A 128 -2.33 -1.79 -11.45
CA SER A 128 -1.61 -1.62 -12.72
C SER A 128 -0.82 -2.88 -13.01
N GLN A 129 -1.17 -3.58 -14.09
CA GLN A 129 -0.53 -4.84 -14.47
C GLN A 129 0.79 -4.53 -15.18
N THR A 130 1.89 -4.51 -14.43
CA THR A 130 3.24 -4.38 -14.98
C THR A 130 4.09 -5.56 -14.54
N SER A 131 4.15 -6.60 -15.39
CA SER A 131 5.11 -7.72 -15.33
C SER A 131 4.97 -8.73 -14.16
N GLN A 132 4.50 -9.94 -14.49
CA GLN A 132 4.66 -11.23 -13.79
C GLN A 132 4.23 -11.37 -12.31
N TYR A 133 3.89 -10.29 -11.61
CA TYR A 133 3.35 -10.32 -10.25
C TYR A 133 2.18 -9.35 -10.13
N ASP A 134 1.25 -9.64 -9.22
CA ASP A 134 0.15 -8.75 -8.89
C ASP A 134 0.62 -7.57 -8.04
N GLU A 135 0.42 -6.36 -8.56
CA GLU A 135 0.93 -5.12 -7.96
C GLU A 135 -0.21 -4.24 -7.44
N TRP A 136 -0.20 -3.99 -6.13
CA TRP A 136 -1.05 -2.96 -5.52
C TRP A 136 -0.34 -1.61 -5.58
N TYR A 137 -1.03 -0.57 -6.06
CA TYR A 137 -0.48 0.78 -6.19
C TYR A 137 -1.30 1.80 -5.39
N CYS A 138 -0.69 2.43 -4.38
CA CYS A 138 -1.31 3.55 -3.68
C CYS A 138 -0.40 4.79 -3.79
N SER A 139 -0.96 5.90 -4.27
CA SER A 139 -0.29 7.21 -4.32
C SER A 139 -0.88 8.11 -3.24
N LEU A 140 -0.14 8.33 -2.16
CA LEU A 140 -0.52 9.31 -1.15
C LEU A 140 0.17 10.62 -1.43
N TYR A 141 -0.61 11.70 -1.54
CA TYR A 141 -0.11 13.07 -1.51
C TYR A 141 -0.21 13.57 -0.06
N GLN A 142 0.91 13.86 0.57
CA GLN A 142 0.91 14.39 1.93
C GLN A 142 1.87 15.54 2.09
N ARG A 143 1.49 16.52 2.89
CA ARG A 143 2.29 17.71 3.15
C ARG A 143 3.63 17.32 3.79
N SER A 144 4.75 17.66 3.17
CA SER A 144 6.09 17.61 3.76
C SER A 144 6.50 19.01 4.24
N GLU A 145 7.28 19.05 5.31
CA GLU A 145 7.88 20.28 5.85
C GLU A 145 9.21 20.60 5.16
#